data_AF-A0A661HVB6-F1
#
_entry.id   AF-A0A661HVB6-F1
#
_cell.length_a   1.000
_cell.length_b   1.000
_cell.length_c   1.000
_cell.angle_alpha   90.00
_cell.angle_beta   90.00
_cell.angle_gamma   90.00
#
_symmetry.space_group_name_H-M   'P 1'
#
loop_
_entity.id
_entity.type
_entity.pdbx_description
1 polymer ?
#
loop_
_entity_poly.entity_id
_entity_poly.type
_entity_poly.pdbx_seq_one_letter_code
_entity_poly.pdbx_strand_id
1 'polypeptide(L)'
;MLEPISVSLASLNLATLAPMLIAIAGGLIILIIDLIKGNLDKSLYVMLTILILFVNFGSVLGLNVNERGFFDVILIDGIAIVSQLLILAASMLFIPLALTS
;
A
#
# COMPACT_ATOMS: atom_id res chain seq x y z
N MET A 1 31.53 29.28 1.46
CA MET A 1 30.79 28.84 0.26
C MET A 1 29.94 27.67 0.71
N LEU A 2 28.61 27.72 0.52
CA LEU A 2 27.77 26.57 0.85
C LEU A 2 28.08 25.47 -0.16
N GLU A 3 28.43 24.28 0.32
CA GLU A 3 28.61 23.12 -0.54
C GLU A 3 27.30 22.86 -1.30
N PRO A 4 27.36 22.53 -2.60
CA PRO A 4 26.17 22.20 -3.38
C PRO A 4 25.39 21.09 -2.67
N ILE A 5 24.09 21.31 -2.42
CA ILE A 5 23.23 20.32 -1.79
C ILE A 5 23.13 19.12 -2.73
N SER A 6 23.86 18.05 -2.40
CA SER A 6 23.83 16.80 -3.14
C SER A 6 22.69 15.94 -2.63
N VAL A 7 21.55 15.95 -3.33
CA VAL A 7 20.45 15.03 -3.06
C VAL A 7 20.78 13.67 -3.66
N SER A 8 21.10 12.69 -2.83
CA SER A 8 21.41 11.35 -3.31
C SER A 8 20.13 10.60 -3.69
N LEU A 9 20.13 9.87 -4.80
CA LEU A 9 19.02 8.97 -5.13
C LEU A 9 18.96 7.78 -4.16
N ALA A 10 20.05 7.47 -3.46
CA ALA A 10 20.08 6.44 -2.42
C ALA A 10 19.19 6.82 -1.21
N SER A 11 19.19 8.09 -0.79
CA SER A 11 18.32 8.58 0.30
C SER A 11 16.83 8.63 -0.06
N LEU A 12 16.48 8.43 -1.33
CA LEU A 12 15.09 8.30 -1.73
C LEU A 12 14.49 6.98 -1.24
N ASN A 13 15.28 5.90 -1.18
CA ASN A 13 14.89 4.55 -0.75
C ASN A 13 13.46 4.17 -1.16
N LEU A 14 13.20 4.09 -2.48
CA LEU A 14 11.84 3.84 -3.02
C LEU A 14 11.21 2.53 -2.54
N ALA A 15 12.01 1.55 -2.11
CA ALA A 15 11.53 0.28 -1.61
C ALA A 15 10.61 0.44 -0.39
N THR A 16 10.85 1.46 0.44
CA THR A 16 10.01 1.76 1.62
C THR A 16 8.58 2.20 1.25
N LEU A 17 8.37 2.62 0.00
CA LEU A 17 7.06 3.05 -0.50
C LEU A 17 6.21 1.89 -1.03
N ALA A 18 6.76 0.67 -1.13
CA ALA A 18 6.08 -0.46 -1.76
C ALA A 18 4.65 -0.70 -1.22
N PRO A 19 4.38 -0.69 0.10
CA PRO A 19 3.02 -0.91 0.61
C PRO A 19 2.00 0.14 0.12
N MET A 20 2.42 1.40 0.05
CA MET A 20 1.56 2.49 -0.41
C MET A 20 1.31 2.40 -1.91
N LEU A 21 2.35 2.10 -2.70
CA LEU A 21 2.24 1.93 -4.14
C LEU A 21 1.32 0.77 -4.51
N ILE A 22 1.39 -0.35 -3.80
CA ILE A 22 0.52 -1.50 -4.03
C ILE A 22 -0.94 -1.12 -3.80
N ALA A 23 -1.25 -0.43 -2.70
CA ALA A 23 -2.61 0.01 -2.40
C ALA A 23 -3.15 0.98 -3.46
N ILE A 24 -2.37 1.99 -3.83
CA ILE A 24 -2.77 3.00 -4.82
C ILE A 24 -2.94 2.37 -6.20
N ALA A 25 -1.94 1.63 -6.67
CA ALA A 25 -1.99 0.99 -7.98
C ALA A 25 -3.15 -0.01 -8.06
N GLY A 26 -3.36 -0.82 -7.03
CA GLY A 26 -4.48 -1.74 -6.95
C GLY A 26 -5.85 -1.03 -7.02
N GLY A 27 -6.00 0.05 -6.26
CA GLY A 27 -7.23 0.87 -6.30
C GLY A 27 -7.47 1.51 -7.67
N LEU A 28 -6.42 2.07 -8.30
CA LEU A 28 -6.52 2.65 -9.64
C LEU A 28 -6.87 1.59 -10.70
N ILE A 29 -6.32 0.38 -10.60
CA ILE A 29 -6.66 -0.73 -11.50
C ILE A 29 -8.16 -1.06 -11.38
N ILE A 30 -8.70 -1.14 -10.17
CA ILE A 30 -10.13 -1.39 -9.94
C ILE A 30 -10.98 -0.28 -10.58
N LEU A 31 -10.62 0.99 -10.38
CA LEU A 31 -11.33 2.13 -10.97
C LEU A 31 -11.30 2.11 -12.50
N ILE A 32 -10.16 1.76 -13.10
CA ILE A 32 -10.03 1.65 -14.55
C ILE A 32 -10.92 0.51 -15.08
N ILE A 33 -10.94 -0.64 -14.40
CA ILE A 33 -11.81 -1.77 -14.76
C ILE A 33 -13.27 -1.34 -14.73
N ASP A 34 -13.69 -0.62 -13.69
CA ASP A 34 -15.06 -0.14 -13.53
C ASP A 34 -15.46 0.88 -14.61
N LEU A 35 -14.55 1.79 -14.96
CA LEU A 35 -14.79 2.76 -16.02
C LEU A 35 -14.95 2.10 -17.41
N ILE A 36 -14.23 1.01 -17.67
CA ILE A 36 -14.25 0.31 -18.96
C ILE A 36 -15.42 -0.69 -19.03
N LYS A 37 -15.78 -1.35 -17.93
CA LYS A 37 -16.77 -2.44 -17.90
C LYS A 37 -17.94 -2.11 -16.97
N GLY A 38 -19.07 -1.69 -17.55
CA GLY A 38 -20.26 -1.29 -16.81
C GLY A 38 -21.18 -2.39 -16.25
N ASN A 39 -20.81 -3.68 -16.30
CA ASN A 39 -21.69 -4.80 -15.88
C ASN A 39 -20.92 -5.89 -15.10
N LEU A 40 -19.94 -5.52 -14.29
CA LEU A 40 -19.24 -6.49 -13.44
C LEU A 40 -19.96 -6.65 -12.10
N ASP A 41 -20.03 -7.89 -11.63
CA ASP A 41 -20.57 -8.18 -10.31
C ASP A 41 -19.72 -7.53 -9.22
N LYS A 42 -20.39 -6.95 -8.22
CA LYS A 42 -19.80 -6.38 -7.01
C LYS A 42 -18.83 -7.34 -6.32
N SER A 43 -19.10 -8.65 -6.40
CA SER A 43 -18.24 -9.70 -5.87
C SER A 43 -16.84 -9.68 -6.47
N LEU A 44 -16.69 -9.38 -7.75
CA LEU A 44 -15.39 -9.28 -8.42
C LEU A 44 -14.54 -8.15 -7.82
N TYR A 45 -15.12 -6.96 -7.61
CA TYR A 45 -14.41 -5.83 -7.03
C TYR A 45 -14.00 -6.09 -5.58
N VAL A 46 -14.86 -6.72 -4.78
CA VAL A 46 -14.54 -7.14 -3.41
C VAL A 46 -13.38 -8.13 -3.41
N MET A 47 -13.42 -9.16 -4.27
CA MET A 47 -12.36 -10.16 -4.35
C MET A 47 -11.03 -9.58 -4.84
N LEU A 48 -11.05 -8.69 -5.82
CA LEU A 48 -9.85 -7.98 -6.28
C LEU A 48 -9.26 -7.11 -5.16
N THR A 49 -10.10 -6.41 -4.41
CA THR A 49 -9.66 -5.60 -3.27
C THR A 49 -8.97 -6.46 -2.21
N ILE A 50 -9.55 -7.61 -1.84
CA ILE A 50 -8.94 -8.56 -0.89
C ILE A 50 -7.60 -9.06 -1.41
N LEU A 51 -7.50 -9.41 -2.69
CA LEU A 51 -6.24 -9.86 -3.29
C LEU A 51 -5.15 -8.78 -3.20
N ILE A 52 -5.48 -7.53 -3.53
CA ILE A 52 -4.55 -6.39 -3.42
C ILE A 52 -4.11 -6.18 -1.97
N LEU A 53 -5.04 -6.22 -1.02
CA LEU A 53 -4.73 -6.06 0.41
C LEU A 53 -3.84 -7.20 0.91
N PHE A 54 -4.03 -8.43 0.42
CA PHE A 54 -3.18 -9.57 0.77
C PHE A 54 -1.75 -9.40 0.23
N VAL A 55 -1.60 -8.95 -1.02
CA VAL A 55 -0.27 -8.61 -1.58
C VAL A 55 0.37 -7.48 -0.78
N ASN A 56 -0.40 -6.46 -0.39
CA ASN A 56 0.07 -5.36 0.43
C ASN A 56 0.53 -5.84 1.82
N PHE A 57 -0.21 -6.77 2.43
CA PHE A 57 0.15 -7.38 3.71
C PHE A 57 1.51 -8.07 3.63
N GLY A 58 1.76 -8.83 2.55
CA GLY A 58 3.08 -9.42 2.28
C GLY A 58 4.19 -8.37 2.13
N SER A 59 3.89 -7.25 1.47
CA SER A 59 4.86 -6.15 1.32
C SER A 59 5.22 -5.49 2.65
N VAL A 60 4.28 -5.37 3.59
CA VAL A 60 4.54 -4.79 4.92
C VAL A 60 5.42 -5.73 5.76
N LEU A 61 5.21 -7.04 5.66
CA LEU A 61 6.06 -8.04 6.32
C LEU A 61 7.50 -8.05 5.79
N GLY A 62 7.73 -7.59 4.56
CA GLY A 62 9.05 -7.48 3.95
C GLY A 62 9.82 -6.20 4.30
N LEU A 63 9.26 -5.29 5.10
CA LEU A 63 9.95 -4.07 5.50
C LEU A 63 10.94 -4.33 6.63
N ASN A 64 12.08 -3.63 6.60
CA ASN A 64 13.04 -3.64 7.70
C ASN A 64 12.70 -2.57 8.75
N VAL A 65 13.06 -2.85 10.00
CA VAL A 65 12.88 -1.93 11.12
C VAL A 65 14.00 -0.89 11.14
N ASN A 66 13.65 0.35 11.50
CA ASN A 66 14.53 1.52 11.58
C ASN A 66 15.08 1.99 10.23
N GLU A 67 14.36 1.72 9.14
CA GLU A 67 14.67 2.33 7.86
C GLU A 67 13.98 3.68 7.71
N ARG A 68 14.67 4.58 6.99
CA ARG A 68 14.11 5.84 6.52
C ARG A 68 14.02 5.84 5.01
N GLY A 69 12.97 6.47 4.50
CA GLY A 69 12.75 6.59 3.07
C GLY A 69 12.11 7.91 2.70
N PHE A 70 12.12 8.16 1.39
CA PHE A 70 11.61 9.38 0.78
C PHE A 70 12.20 10.65 1.39
N PHE A 71 13.53 10.74 1.44
CA PHE A 71 14.26 11.88 2.02
C PHE A 71 13.89 12.13 3.49
N ASP A 72 13.89 11.07 4.31
CA ASP A 72 13.58 11.10 5.74
C ASP A 72 12.16 11.56 6.12
N VAL A 73 11.26 11.68 5.14
CA VAL A 73 9.84 11.96 5.39
C VAL A 73 9.14 10.73 5.99
N ILE A 74 9.66 9.54 5.72
CA ILE A 74 9.10 8.27 6.18
C ILE A 74 10.07 7.60 7.14
N LEU A 75 9.58 7.26 8.31
CA LEU A 75 10.25 6.42 9.29
C LEU A 75 9.48 5.10 9.42
N ILE A 76 10.17 3.99 9.20
CA ILE A 76 9.63 2.65 9.45
C ILE A 76 10.17 2.19 10.80
N ASP A 77 9.35 2.33 11.83
CA ASP A 77 9.61 1.74 13.15
C ASP A 77 8.76 0.48 13.37
N GLY A 78 9.02 -0.23 14.47
CA GLY A 78 8.26 -1.43 14.79
C GLY A 78 6.78 -1.15 15.02
N ILE A 79 6.43 0.05 15.51
CA ILE A 79 5.05 0.46 15.74
C ILE A 79 4.33 0.66 14.41
N ALA A 80 4.95 1.35 13.45
CA ALA A 80 4.41 1.57 12.11
C ALA A 80 4.12 0.25 11.40
N ILE A 81 5.03 -0.73 11.48
CA ILE A 81 4.81 -2.07 10.89
C ILE A 81 3.61 -2.74 11.55
N VAL A 82 3.54 -2.80 12.88
CA VAL A 82 2.43 -3.43 13.61
C VAL A 82 1.10 -2.73 13.33
N SER A 83 1.08 -1.39 13.36
CA SER A 83 -0.10 -0.59 13.05
C SER A 83 -0.57 -0.83 11.62
N GLN A 84 0.35 -0.89 10.65
CA GLN A 84 0.00 -1.14 9.26
C GLN A 84 -0.58 -2.55 9.06
N LEU A 85 0.00 -3.56 9.71
CA LEU A 85 -0.56 -4.93 9.69
C LEU A 85 -1.96 -4.98 10.30
N LEU A 86 -2.20 -4.26 11.39
CA LEU A 86 -3.51 -4.16 12.03
C LEU A 86 -4.55 -3.50 11.10
N ILE A 87 -4.19 -2.38 10.46
CA ILE A 87 -5.06 -1.67 9.51
C ILE A 87 -5.41 -2.60 8.33
N LEU A 88 -4.44 -3.32 7.78
CA LEU A 88 -4.66 -4.23 6.67
C LEU A 88 -5.51 -5.43 7.08
N ALA A 89 -5.25 -6.03 8.24
CA ALA A 89 -6.05 -7.14 8.76
C ALA A 89 -7.51 -6.72 9.02
N ALA A 90 -7.72 -5.56 9.64
CA ALA A 90 -9.05 -5.01 9.85
C ALA A 90 -9.75 -4.74 8.52
N SER A 91 -9.04 -4.14 7.56
CA SER A 91 -9.58 -3.88 6.22
C SER A 91 -10.00 -5.17 5.51
N MET A 92 -9.18 -6.22 5.56
CA MET A 92 -9.53 -7.54 4.99
C MET A 92 -10.75 -8.18 5.67
N LEU A 93 -11.00 -7.90 6.95
CA LEU A 93 -12.20 -8.39 7.67
C LEU A 93 -13.46 -7.60 7.27
N PHE A 94 -13.35 -6.28 7.09
CA PHE A 94 -14.50 -5.43 6.79
C PHE A 94 -14.88 -5.38 5.30
N ILE A 95 -13.94 -5.57 4.37
CA ILE A 95 -14.24 -5.52 2.93
C ILE A 95 -15.27 -6.59 2.48
N PRO A 96 -15.22 -7.85 2.94
CA PRO A 96 -16.25 -8.85 2.63
C PRO A 96 -17.67 -8.46 3.06
N LEU A 97 -17.83 -7.65 4.11
CA LEU A 97 -19.15 -7.15 4.51
C LEU A 97 -19.78 -6.28 3.42
N ALA A 98 -19.01 -5.73 2.48
CA ALA A 98 -19.58 -5.04 1.32
C ALA A 98 -20.50 -5.96 0.50
N LEU A 99 -20.33 -7.29 0.53
CA LEU A 99 -21.20 -8.24 -0.16
C LEU A 99 -22.62 -8.33 0.42
N THR A 100 -22.85 -7.83 1.64
CA THR A 100 -24.18 -7.81 2.27
C THR A 100 -24.97 -6.58 1.83
N SER A 101 -25.36 -6.54 0.56
CA SER A 101 -26.35 -5.63 -0.04
C SER A 101 -26.46 -5.90 -1.52
#